data_AF-A0A7S2Q0E9-F1
#
_entry.id   AF-A0A7S2Q0E9-F1
#
_cell.length_a   1.000
_cell.length_b   1.000
_cell.length_c   1.000
_cell.angle_alpha   90.00
_cell.angle_beta   90.00
_cell.angle_gamma   90.00
#
_symmetry.space_group_name_H-M   'P 1'
#
loop_
_entity.id
_entity.type
_entity.pdbx_description
1 polymer ?
#
loop_
_entity_poly.entity_id
_entity_poly.type
_entity_poly.pdbx_seq_one_letter_code
_entity_poly.pdbx_strand_id
1 'polypeptide(L)'
;LRLDAGGPLDGEALAEFARRERLPHFGEIDEENYDVYVGRPGREIGGLLWVVLREGSVAAEAVRLAPTIREVAARFPQFPTVYVDTQAYDEHVREELGVLAPPALVLQIGNFSDEDE
;
A
#
# COMPACT_ATOMS: atom_id res chain seq x y z
N LEU A 1 -17.53 5.99 -13.62
CA LEU A 1 -16.40 5.66 -14.50
C LEU A 1 -16.84 5.94 -15.93
N ARG A 2 -16.32 6.98 -16.58
CA ARG A 2 -16.47 7.14 -18.04
C ARG A 2 -15.22 6.53 -18.65
N LEU A 3 -15.34 5.29 -19.12
CA LEU A 3 -14.48 4.82 -20.19
C LEU A 3 -15.01 5.53 -21.42
N ASP A 4 -14.23 6.43 -22.01
CA ASP A 4 -14.65 7.10 -23.24
C ASP A 4 -14.87 6.02 -24.30
N ALA A 5 -16.14 5.70 -24.51
CA ALA A 5 -16.61 4.69 -25.42
C ALA A 5 -16.32 5.16 -26.84
N GLY A 6 -15.37 4.53 -27.53
CA GLY A 6 -15.13 4.82 -28.94
C GLY A 6 -14.00 4.08 -29.64
N GLY A 7 -13.05 3.47 -28.92
CA GLY A 7 -11.97 2.67 -29.53
C GLY A 7 -12.08 1.18 -29.19
N PRO A 8 -11.57 0.26 -30.04
CA PRO A 8 -11.41 -1.14 -29.65
C PRO A 8 -10.56 -1.19 -28.37
N LEU A 9 -11.01 -2.00 -27.40
CA LEU A 9 -10.25 -2.29 -26.18
C LEU A 9 -8.93 -2.94 -26.59
N ASP A 10 -7.88 -2.13 -26.68
CA ASP A 10 -6.52 -2.57 -26.87
C ASP A 10 -6.10 -3.40 -25.66
N GLY A 11 -5.54 -4.58 -25.91
CA GLY A 11 -5.03 -5.46 -24.87
C GLY A 11 -3.95 -4.78 -24.01
N GLU A 12 -3.19 -3.85 -24.59
CA GLU A 12 -2.19 -3.06 -23.87
C GLU A 12 -2.86 -2.08 -22.90
N ALA A 13 -3.87 -1.33 -23.34
CA ALA A 13 -4.64 -0.41 -22.49
C ALA A 13 -5.37 -1.15 -21.35
N LEU A 14 -5.89 -2.35 -21.61
CA LEU A 14 -6.51 -3.19 -20.58
C LEU A 14 -5.46 -3.72 -19.59
N ALA A 15 -4.28 -4.13 -20.07
CA ALA A 15 -3.20 -4.59 -19.23
C ALA A 15 -2.60 -3.45 -18.38
N GLU A 16 -2.56 -2.22 -18.89
CA GLU A 16 -2.12 -1.03 -18.14
C GLU A 16 -3.16 -0.65 -17.07
N PHE A 17 -4.45 -0.64 -17.42
CA PHE A 17 -5.53 -0.44 -16.46
C PHE A 17 -5.48 -1.50 -15.35
N ALA A 18 -5.40 -2.78 -15.72
CA ALA A 18 -5.32 -3.88 -14.77
C ALA A 18 -4.09 -3.76 -13.86
N ARG A 19 -2.93 -3.32 -14.39
CA ARG A 19 -1.71 -3.06 -13.61
C ARG A 19 -1.87 -1.88 -12.65
N ARG A 20 -2.49 -0.79 -13.08
CA ARG A 20 -2.73 0.40 -12.25
C ARG A 20 -3.69 0.12 -11.10
N GLU A 21 -4.79 -0.57 -11.40
CA GLU A 21 -5.83 -0.90 -10.43
C GLU A 21 -5.52 -2.17 -9.63
N ARG A 22 -4.43 -2.89 -9.94
CA ARG A 22 -4.07 -4.18 -9.32
C ARG A 22 -3.88 -4.12 -7.82
N LEU A 23 -3.51 -2.95 -7.29
CA LEU A 23 -3.29 -2.75 -5.88
C LEU A 23 -4.27 -1.73 -5.32
N PRO A 24 -4.98 -2.08 -4.23
CA PRO A 24 -5.84 -1.12 -3.56
C PRO A 24 -4.98 0.03 -3.03
N HIS A 25 -5.56 1.23 -3.00
CA HIS A 25 -4.91 2.40 -2.42
C HIS A 25 -4.64 2.22 -0.91
N PHE A 26 -5.39 1.31 -0.27
CA PHE A 26 -5.18 0.84 1.08
C PHE A 26 -5.42 -0.67 1.14
N GLY A 27 -4.40 -1.43 1.52
CA GLY A 27 -4.45 -2.89 1.60
C GLY A 27 -3.45 -3.46 2.59
N GLU A 28 -3.64 -4.74 2.89
CA GLU A 28 -2.67 -5.50 3.68
C GLU A 28 -1.43 -5.72 2.82
N ILE A 29 -0.26 -5.59 3.43
CA ILE A 29 1.01 -5.96 2.84
C ILE A 29 1.57 -7.18 3.56
N ASP A 30 2.04 -8.14 2.79
CA ASP A 30 2.65 -9.39 3.23
C ASP A 30 3.81 -9.74 2.29
N GLU A 31 4.52 -10.82 2.59
CA GLU A 31 5.63 -11.32 1.78
C GLU A 31 5.21 -11.64 0.32
N GLU A 32 3.95 -12.00 0.07
CA GLU A 32 3.49 -12.38 -1.27
C GLU A 32 3.25 -11.16 -2.17
N ASN A 33 2.94 -10.01 -1.58
CA ASN A 33 2.52 -8.82 -2.31
C ASN A 33 3.42 -7.59 -2.10
N TYR A 34 4.43 -7.67 -1.22
CA TYR A 34 5.39 -6.59 -0.92
C TYR A 34 6.00 -6.00 -2.19
N ASP A 35 6.59 -6.84 -3.04
CA ASP A 35 7.25 -6.45 -4.29
C ASP A 35 6.31 -5.70 -5.24
N VAL A 36 5.01 -5.96 -5.17
CA VAL A 36 4.03 -5.27 -6.01
C VAL A 36 3.82 -3.84 -5.52
N TYR A 37 3.85 -3.60 -4.21
CA TYR A 37 3.72 -2.27 -3.61
C TYR A 37 4.99 -1.43 -3.82
N VAL A 38 6.17 -2.05 -3.69
CA VAL A 38 7.45 -1.35 -3.84
C VAL A 38 7.94 -1.26 -5.29
N GLY A 39 7.63 -2.25 -6.13
CA GLY A 39 8.09 -2.32 -7.52
C GLY A 39 7.12 -1.71 -8.54
N ARG A 40 6.21 -0.82 -8.12
CA ARG A 40 5.08 -0.35 -8.95
C ARG A 40 5.58 0.30 -10.26
N PRO A 41 5.41 -0.33 -11.44
CA PRO A 41 5.97 0.18 -12.68
C PRO A 41 5.32 1.51 -13.08
N GLY A 42 6.11 2.52 -13.41
CA GLY A 42 5.62 3.81 -13.93
C GLY A 42 5.24 4.85 -12.86
N ARG A 43 5.59 4.65 -11.59
CA ARG A 43 5.58 5.70 -10.56
C ARG A 43 6.86 5.68 -9.76
N GLU A 44 7.51 6.83 -9.63
CA GLU A 44 8.46 7.05 -8.53
C GLU A 44 7.65 6.98 -7.23
N ILE A 45 7.77 5.87 -6.51
CA ILE A 45 7.27 5.79 -5.14
C ILE A 45 8.20 6.60 -4.26
N GLY A 46 7.67 7.60 -3.57
CA GLY A 46 8.47 8.43 -2.66
C GLY A 46 8.63 7.81 -1.27
N GLY A 47 7.95 6.69 -1.00
CA GLY A 47 7.70 6.20 0.34
C GLY A 47 6.56 5.17 0.41
N LEU A 48 6.45 4.49 1.55
CA LEU A 48 5.26 3.75 1.97
C LEU A 48 4.65 4.43 3.20
N LEU A 49 3.33 4.60 3.20
CA LEU A 49 2.59 5.06 4.36
C LEU A 49 2.04 3.86 5.12
N TRP A 50 2.66 3.52 6.23
CA TRP A 50 2.28 2.41 7.09
C TRP A 50 1.17 2.82 8.06
N VAL A 51 0.15 1.97 8.14
CA VAL A 51 -0.94 2.04 9.11
C VAL A 51 -0.74 0.89 10.09
N VAL A 52 -0.14 1.21 11.23
CA VAL A 52 0.13 0.22 12.28
C VAL A 52 -1.08 0.16 13.20
N LEU A 53 -1.77 -0.98 13.18
CA LEU A 53 -3.02 -1.21 13.91
C LEU A 53 -2.77 -2.03 15.19
N ARG A 54 -3.72 -2.02 16.12
CA ARG A 54 -3.56 -2.76 17.38
C ARG A 54 -3.59 -4.27 17.13
N GLU A 55 -2.68 -4.99 17.80
CA GLU A 55 -2.64 -6.46 17.82
C GLU A 55 -4.00 -7.07 18.14
N GLY A 56 -4.31 -8.21 17.50
CA GLY A 56 -5.58 -8.92 17.68
C GLY A 56 -6.81 -8.21 17.10
N SER A 57 -6.65 -7.04 16.50
CA SER A 57 -7.75 -6.26 15.92
C SER A 57 -7.50 -5.76 14.49
N VAL A 58 -6.33 -6.06 13.91
CA VAL A 58 -5.88 -5.57 12.59
C VAL A 58 -6.97 -5.69 11.53
N ALA A 59 -7.52 -6.89 11.30
CA ALA A 59 -8.56 -7.10 10.28
C ALA A 59 -9.83 -6.27 10.52
N ALA A 60 -10.31 -6.21 11.77
CA ALA A 60 -11.51 -5.46 12.12
C ALA A 60 -11.28 -3.94 12.05
N GLU A 61 -10.12 -3.47 12.49
CA GLU A 61 -9.74 -2.06 12.43
C GLU A 61 -9.49 -1.61 10.99
N ALA A 62 -8.85 -2.43 10.16
CA ALA A 62 -8.61 -2.16 8.75
C ALA A 62 -9.94 -1.98 8.00
N VAL A 63 -10.91 -2.87 8.19
CA VAL A 63 -12.25 -2.72 7.60
C VAL A 63 -12.94 -1.44 8.07
N ARG A 64 -12.88 -1.16 9.38
CA ARG A 64 -13.49 0.04 9.98
C ARG A 64 -12.87 1.34 9.44
N LEU A 65 -11.55 1.37 9.26
CA LEU A 65 -10.79 2.56 8.86
C LEU A 65 -10.65 2.70 7.34
N ALA A 66 -10.89 1.64 6.58
CA ALA A 66 -10.70 1.62 5.12
C ALA A 66 -11.37 2.80 4.39
N PRO A 67 -12.61 3.23 4.70
CA PRO A 67 -13.21 4.38 4.02
C PRO A 67 -12.38 5.66 4.16
N THR A 68 -11.90 5.92 5.38
CA THR A 68 -11.10 7.12 5.70
C THR A 68 -9.70 7.02 5.13
N ILE A 69 -9.04 5.87 5.28
CA ILE A 69 -7.66 5.71 4.82
C ILE A 69 -7.59 5.71 3.29
N ARG A 70 -8.58 5.15 2.59
CA ARG A 70 -8.65 5.23 1.12
C ARG A 70 -8.77 6.66 0.62
N GLU A 71 -9.46 7.53 1.34
CA GLU A 71 -9.52 8.97 0.99
C GLU A 71 -8.15 9.64 1.13
N VAL A 72 -7.41 9.32 2.19
CA VAL A 72 -6.03 9.80 2.39
C VAL A 72 -5.12 9.28 1.29
N ALA A 73 -5.14 7.97 1.03
CA ALA A 73 -4.31 7.35 0.00
C ALA A 73 -4.59 7.88 -1.41
N ALA A 74 -5.85 8.22 -1.71
CA ALA A 74 -6.22 8.86 -2.98
C ALA A 74 -5.66 10.29 -3.11
N ARG A 75 -5.43 11.00 -1.99
CA ARG A 75 -4.82 12.35 -1.99
C ARG A 75 -3.30 12.30 -2.13
N PHE A 76 -2.67 11.20 -1.74
CA PHE A 76 -1.22 11.03 -1.76
C PHE A 76 -0.80 9.82 -2.60
N PRO A 77 -1.08 9.83 -3.91
CA PRO A 77 -0.86 8.68 -4.81
C PRO A 77 0.61 8.24 -4.94
N GLN A 78 1.56 9.07 -4.51
CA GLN A 78 3.00 8.79 -4.47
C GLN A 78 3.43 7.95 -3.26
N PHE A 79 2.55 7.79 -2.27
CA PHE A 79 2.77 7.00 -1.06
C PHE A 79 1.69 5.93 -0.96
N PRO A 80 1.92 4.72 -1.50
CA PRO A 80 1.02 3.60 -1.26
C PRO A 80 0.79 3.44 0.24
N THR A 81 -0.48 3.33 0.64
CA THR A 81 -0.85 3.22 2.04
C THR A 81 -1.14 1.76 2.36
N VAL A 82 -0.45 1.21 3.35
CA VAL A 82 -0.49 -0.23 3.64
C VAL A 82 -0.64 -0.48 5.14
N TYR A 83 -1.12 -1.65 5.50
CA TYR A 83 -1.08 -2.15 6.87
C TYR A 83 -0.51 -3.57 6.88
N VAL A 84 0.00 -4.00 8.01
CA VAL A 84 0.55 -5.35 8.20
C VAL A 84 -0.04 -5.94 9.48
N ASP A 85 -0.07 -7.28 9.55
CA ASP A 85 -0.39 -7.96 10.81
C ASP A 85 0.72 -7.68 11.83
N THR A 86 0.41 -6.81 12.79
CA THR A 86 1.35 -6.40 13.84
C THR A 86 1.73 -7.53 14.78
N GLN A 87 0.94 -8.62 14.83
CA GLN A 87 1.30 -9.81 15.60
C GLN A 87 2.33 -10.68 14.86
N ALA A 88 2.19 -10.81 13.53
CA ALA A 88 3.10 -11.61 12.72
C ALA A 88 4.44 -10.89 12.46
N TYR A 89 4.42 -9.56 12.40
CA TYR A 89 5.58 -8.73 12.03
C TYR A 89 5.98 -7.72 13.13
N ASP A 90 5.90 -8.12 14.41
CA ASP A 90 6.20 -7.24 15.56
C ASP A 90 7.62 -6.64 15.51
N GLU A 91 8.61 -7.43 15.07
CA GLU A 91 10.01 -6.98 14.92
C GLU A 91 10.12 -5.83 13.91
N HIS A 92 9.56 -6.00 12.71
CA HIS A 92 9.51 -4.95 11.69
C HIS A 92 8.82 -3.68 12.22
N VAL A 93 7.68 -3.84 12.90
CA VAL A 93 6.91 -2.72 13.46
C VAL A 93 7.69 -1.95 14.52
N ARG A 94 8.44 -2.63 15.38
CA ARG A 94 9.16 -1.99 16.49
C ARG A 94 10.53 -1.49 16.09
N GLU A 95 11.30 -2.29 15.37
CA GLU A 95 12.70 -2.03 15.09
C GLU A 95 12.90 -1.20 13.83
N GLU A 96 12.13 -1.46 12.77
CA GLU A 96 12.25 -0.73 11.51
C GLU A 96 11.30 0.48 11.44
N LEU A 97 10.03 0.31 11.81
CA LEU A 97 9.05 1.40 11.79
C LEU A 97 9.09 2.26 13.07
N GLY A 98 9.76 1.81 14.12
CA GLY A 98 9.91 2.56 15.37
C GLY A 98 8.61 2.73 16.16
N VAL A 99 7.59 1.89 15.93
CA VAL A 99 6.28 2.03 16.58
C VAL A 99 6.24 1.24 17.88
N LEU A 100 6.25 1.97 18.99
CA LEU A 100 6.18 1.38 20.33
C LEU A 100 4.75 1.20 20.86
N ALA A 101 3.77 1.92 20.28
CA ALA A 101 2.39 1.90 20.75
C ALA A 101 1.37 2.14 19.61
N PRO A 102 0.73 1.08 19.10
CA PRO A 102 -0.36 1.20 18.13
C PRO A 102 -1.67 1.76 18.72
N PRO A 103 -2.53 2.41 17.91
CA PRO A 103 -2.37 2.60 16.47
C PRO A 103 -1.48 3.80 16.13
N ALA A 104 -0.75 3.71 15.01
CA ALA A 104 0.14 4.76 14.53
C ALA A 104 0.13 4.84 12.98
N LEU A 105 0.57 5.99 12.47
CA LEU A 105 0.86 6.19 11.05
C LEU A 105 2.35 6.52 10.90
N VAL A 106 3.04 5.80 10.03
CA VAL A 106 4.48 6.00 9.78
C VAL A 106 4.68 6.18 8.28
N LEU A 107 5.29 7.29 7.88
CA LEU A 107 5.76 7.46 6.52
C LEU A 107 7.22 7.01 6.46
N GLN A 108 7.45 5.86 5.83
CA GLN A 108 8.80 5.40 5.53
C GLN A 108 9.20 5.98 4.17
N ILE A 109 10.25 6.80 4.17
CA ILE A 109 10.84 7.38 2.96
C ILE A 109 12.12 6.60 2.69
N GLY A 110 12.27 6.06 1.50
CA GLY A 110 13.45 5.27 1.14
C GLY A 110 13.42 4.88 -0.32
N ASN A 111 14.57 4.47 -0.84
CA ASN A 111 14.62 3.79 -2.12
C ASN A 111 14.29 2.31 -1.88
N PHE A 112 13.06 1.90 -2.19
CA PHE A 112 12.65 0.49 -2.06
C PHE A 112 13.08 -0.35 -3.27
N SER A 113 13.89 0.24 -4.17
CA SER A 113 14.45 -0.41 -5.35
C SER A 113 15.94 -0.78 -5.19
N ASP A 114 16.50 -0.67 -3.99
CA ASP A 114 17.85 -1.15 -3.73
C ASP A 114 17.83 -2.68 -3.60
N GLU A 115 18.06 -3.35 -4.74
CA GLU A 115 18.96 -4.51 -4.77
C GLU A 115 20.30 -4.07 -4.16
N ASP A 116 20.40 -3.97 -2.83
CA ASP A 116 21.68 -3.91 -2.14
C ASP A 116 22.18 -5.35 -1.94
N GLU A 117 22.65 -5.94 -3.05
CA GLU A 117 23.83 -6.84 -3.12
C GLU A 117 24.60 -6.67 -4.43
#